data_AF-A0A4Z0QGH2-F1
#
_entry.id   AF-A0A4Z0QGH2-F1
#
_cell.length_a   1.000
_cell.length_b   1.000
_cell.length_c   1.000
_cell.angle_alpha   90.00
_cell.angle_beta   90.00
_cell.angle_gamma   90.00
#
_symmetry.space_group_name_H-M   'P 1'
#
loop_
_entity.id
_entity.type
_entity.pdbx_description
1 polymer ?
#
loop_
_entity_poly.entity_id
_entity_poly.type
_entity_poly.pdbx_seq_one_letter_code
_entity_poly.pdbx_strand_id
1 'polypeptide(L)'
;MNDKQHTIKAPVTVSGIGLHTGVSANMTFCPAPVNHGYKFQRVDMPGQPIVDADVDNVVDLSRGTTIEQNGARVNTVEHTLAALVGLQLDNVLIQLDGPEPPIMDGSSFEFIQAIQAVGLEEQNALRNYFEIPEEIRFVDNARAVEIAALPLNDYRLTVMVDYNSPVLGSQHASLTDITQFTSEISSSRTFCFLHELEALYKSNLIKGGDLSNAIVVVDRVVSDEELSELATMLGKPKVAVKKEGILNNVDLRYKNEPARHKLLDMVGDLALVGRPLKGQILAARPGHAANVAFAKKIKKKMMEANTSSVPTYDPGREPVMDINQISQTLPHRYPFLLIDKIIHLDANTVASIKNVTINEPFFPGHFPGNPVMPGVLQIEAMAQTGGILVLNTVPDPENYWTYFLGIENCRFRKRVTPGDTIIFRCQLLSPIKRGIAKMKGQAFVNGKVVMEAEMSAAIVRKDA
;
A
#
# COMPACT_ATOMS: atom_id res chain seq x y z
N MET A 1 -11.62 3.59 10.62
CA MET A 1 -10.32 3.71 9.92
C MET A 1 -9.38 4.61 10.72
N ASN A 2 -8.07 4.34 10.71
CA ASN A 2 -7.08 5.12 11.48
C ASN A 2 -6.57 6.34 10.69
N ASP A 3 -6.51 7.53 11.32
CA ASP A 3 -6.07 8.77 10.65
C ASP A 3 -4.54 8.92 10.55
N LYS A 4 -3.79 8.25 11.43
CA LYS A 4 -2.32 8.26 11.49
C LYS A 4 -1.72 6.91 11.13
N GLN A 5 -0.46 6.93 10.72
CA GLN A 5 0.29 5.72 10.37
C GLN A 5 0.54 4.85 11.60
N HIS A 6 0.52 3.53 11.40
CA HIS A 6 0.79 2.57 12.46
C HIS A 6 1.94 1.62 12.12
N THR A 7 2.73 1.28 13.14
CA THR A 7 3.69 0.17 13.15
C THR A 7 3.41 -0.78 14.32
N ILE A 8 4.24 -1.80 14.52
CA ILE A 8 4.16 -2.70 15.69
C ILE A 8 5.11 -2.20 16.79
N LYS A 9 4.80 -2.43 18.07
CA LYS A 9 5.62 -1.93 19.20
C LYS A 9 6.95 -2.66 19.39
N ALA A 10 7.00 -3.94 19.06
CA ALA A 10 8.17 -4.79 19.24
C ALA A 10 8.20 -5.88 18.17
N PRO A 11 9.38 -6.45 17.84
CA PRO A 11 9.47 -7.58 16.93
C PRO A 11 8.71 -8.80 17.44
N VAL A 12 8.06 -9.53 16.54
CA VAL A 12 7.40 -10.81 16.85
C VAL A 12 7.62 -11.82 15.72
N THR A 13 7.92 -13.06 16.09
CA THR A 13 8.24 -14.15 15.16
C THR A 13 7.12 -15.19 15.14
N VAL A 14 6.76 -15.63 13.93
CA VAL A 14 5.99 -16.86 13.68
C VAL A 14 6.87 -17.85 12.94
N SER A 15 6.65 -19.15 13.14
CA SER A 15 7.49 -20.21 12.58
C SER A 15 6.63 -21.35 12.06
N GLY A 16 6.97 -21.89 10.90
CA GLY A 16 6.21 -22.96 10.26
C GLY A 16 6.84 -23.41 8.95
N ILE A 17 6.03 -23.89 8.02
CA ILE A 17 6.46 -24.42 6.72
C ILE A 17 5.75 -23.62 5.61
N GLY A 18 6.45 -23.26 4.53
CA GLY A 18 5.85 -22.66 3.35
C GLY A 18 4.95 -23.64 2.59
N LEU A 19 3.73 -23.21 2.23
CA LEU A 19 2.71 -24.07 1.59
C LEU A 19 3.23 -24.79 0.35
N HIS A 20 3.79 -24.05 -0.59
CA HIS A 20 4.18 -24.61 -1.89
C HIS A 20 5.60 -25.18 -1.88
N THR A 21 6.51 -24.49 -1.19
CA THR A 21 7.94 -24.85 -1.15
C THR A 21 8.23 -26.02 -0.22
N GLY A 22 7.45 -26.20 0.86
CA GLY A 22 7.72 -27.19 1.90
C GLY A 22 8.96 -26.87 2.74
N VAL A 23 9.49 -25.65 2.64
CA VAL A 23 10.68 -25.21 3.38
C VAL A 23 10.22 -24.60 4.71
N SER A 24 10.85 -25.01 5.81
CA SER A 24 10.62 -24.38 7.12
C SER A 24 11.14 -22.95 7.11
N ALA A 25 10.36 -22.01 7.64
CA ALA A 25 10.71 -20.60 7.73
C ALA A 25 10.26 -19.98 9.06
N ASN A 26 11.11 -19.13 9.59
CA ASN A 26 10.82 -18.16 10.64
C ASN A 26 10.57 -16.80 9.97
N MET A 27 9.41 -16.21 10.26
CA MET A 27 9.03 -14.89 9.78
C MET A 27 8.89 -13.95 10.96
N THR A 28 9.72 -12.90 11.02
CA THR A 28 9.71 -11.89 12.08
C THR A 28 9.17 -10.58 11.54
N PHE A 29 8.02 -10.16 12.05
CA PHE A 29 7.53 -8.80 11.86
C PHE A 29 8.34 -7.87 12.76
N CYS A 30 8.85 -6.76 12.22
CA CYS A 30 9.65 -5.77 12.93
C CYS A 30 9.01 -4.37 12.81
N PRO A 31 9.12 -3.52 13.85
CA PRO A 31 8.77 -2.11 13.77
C PRO A 31 9.53 -1.42 12.62
N ALA A 32 8.90 -0.45 11.96
CA ALA A 32 9.55 0.31 10.88
C ALA A 32 9.18 1.80 10.91
N PRO A 33 10.05 2.71 10.42
CA PRO A 33 9.81 4.15 10.44
C PRO A 33 8.57 4.58 9.63
N VAL A 34 8.12 5.81 9.88
CA VAL A 34 7.11 6.51 9.07
C VAL A 34 7.46 6.45 7.58
N ASN A 35 6.45 6.25 6.71
CA ASN A 35 6.57 6.13 5.26
C ASN A 35 7.47 4.98 4.76
N HIS A 36 7.82 4.00 5.60
CA HIS A 36 8.55 2.81 5.18
C HIS A 36 7.71 1.87 4.29
N GLY A 37 6.40 1.75 4.54
CA GLY A 37 5.55 0.77 3.89
C GLY A 37 5.81 -0.67 4.39
N TYR A 38 5.30 -1.64 3.65
CA TYR A 38 5.61 -3.07 3.87
C TYR A 38 6.80 -3.50 3.01
N LYS A 39 7.81 -4.12 3.63
CA LYS A 39 8.97 -4.66 2.92
C LYS A 39 9.37 -6.00 3.49
N PHE A 40 9.64 -6.98 2.62
CA PHE A 40 10.21 -8.25 3.04
C PHE A 40 11.74 -8.19 2.98
N GLN A 41 12.42 -8.85 3.91
CA GLN A 41 13.87 -8.96 3.93
C GLN A 41 14.28 -10.43 4.05
N ARG A 42 15.02 -10.93 3.06
CA ARG A 42 15.53 -12.30 3.04
C ARG A 42 16.82 -12.40 3.86
N VAL A 43 16.69 -12.69 5.16
CA VAL A 43 17.81 -12.66 6.11
C VAL A 43 18.75 -13.87 5.99
N ASP A 44 18.29 -14.94 5.33
CA ASP A 44 19.08 -16.12 4.98
C ASP A 44 20.03 -15.89 3.78
N MET A 45 19.78 -14.84 2.98
CA MET A 45 20.55 -14.55 1.77
C MET A 45 21.74 -13.60 2.03
N PRO A 46 22.89 -13.78 1.34
CA PRO A 46 24.01 -12.85 1.41
C PRO A 46 23.60 -11.41 1.08
N GLY A 47 23.99 -10.46 1.93
CA GLY A 47 23.62 -9.05 1.80
C GLY A 47 22.21 -8.70 2.29
N GLN A 48 21.44 -9.68 2.80
CA GLN A 48 20.09 -9.52 3.36
C GLN A 48 19.16 -8.63 2.51
N PRO A 49 18.99 -8.94 1.20
CA PRO A 49 18.24 -8.13 0.25
C PRO A 49 16.79 -7.88 0.68
N ILE A 50 16.33 -6.67 0.38
CA ILE A 50 14.98 -6.19 0.67
C ILE A 50 14.14 -6.20 -0.61
N VAL A 51 12.88 -6.61 -0.48
CA VAL A 51 11.85 -6.64 -1.51
C VAL A 51 10.67 -5.77 -1.04
N ASP A 52 10.45 -4.64 -1.71
CA ASP A 52 9.28 -3.80 -1.48
C ASP A 52 7.99 -4.57 -1.86
N ALA A 53 6.96 -4.52 -0.99
CA ALA A 53 5.66 -5.11 -1.28
C ALA A 53 4.88 -4.22 -2.27
N ASP A 54 5.32 -4.26 -3.53
CA ASP A 54 4.82 -3.42 -4.62
C ASP A 54 4.38 -4.30 -5.80
N VAL A 55 3.24 -3.95 -6.41
CA VAL A 55 2.64 -4.66 -7.54
C VAL A 55 3.54 -4.73 -8.79
N ASP A 56 4.51 -3.82 -8.93
CA ASP A 56 5.50 -3.83 -10.01
C ASP A 56 6.59 -4.88 -9.78
N ASN A 57 6.81 -5.31 -8.54
CA ASN A 57 7.74 -6.40 -8.18
C ASN A 57 7.09 -7.80 -8.32
N VAL A 58 5.80 -7.91 -8.67
CA VAL A 58 5.11 -9.21 -8.82
C VAL A 58 5.60 -9.95 -10.07
N VAL A 59 6.17 -11.14 -9.88
CA VAL A 59 6.78 -11.98 -10.93
C VAL A 59 6.09 -13.32 -11.18
N ASP A 60 5.36 -13.87 -10.20
CA ASP A 60 4.52 -15.07 -10.39
C ASP A 60 3.20 -14.95 -9.64
N LEU A 61 2.18 -15.58 -10.23
CA LEU A 61 0.76 -15.57 -9.86
C LEU A 61 0.14 -16.98 -9.95
N SER A 62 0.98 -18.00 -10.21
CA SER A 62 0.54 -19.35 -10.59
C SER A 62 -0.25 -20.07 -9.48
N ARG A 63 0.14 -19.89 -8.21
CA ARG A 63 -0.47 -20.54 -7.02
C ARG A 63 -0.56 -19.67 -5.76
N GLY A 64 -0.22 -18.39 -5.91
CA GLY A 64 -0.16 -17.36 -4.89
C GLY A 64 0.56 -16.15 -5.47
N THR A 65 0.66 -15.05 -4.73
CA THR A 65 1.32 -13.83 -5.21
C THR A 65 2.79 -13.83 -4.80
N THR A 66 3.68 -13.81 -5.80
CA THR A 66 5.14 -13.87 -5.61
C THR A 66 5.79 -12.58 -6.06
N ILE A 67 6.60 -11.97 -5.19
CA ILE A 67 7.34 -10.74 -5.46
C ILE A 67 8.85 -10.99 -5.54
N GLU A 68 9.55 -10.26 -6.40
CA GLU A 68 11.00 -10.32 -6.56
C GLU A 68 11.61 -8.93 -6.80
N GLN A 69 12.69 -8.62 -6.08
CA GLN A 69 13.45 -7.38 -6.22
C GLN A 69 14.88 -7.65 -5.72
N ASN A 70 15.88 -6.95 -6.27
CA ASN A 70 17.28 -7.04 -5.81
C ASN A 70 17.86 -8.48 -5.77
N GLY A 71 17.34 -9.39 -6.62
CA GLY A 71 17.73 -10.81 -6.67
C GLY A 71 17.12 -11.70 -5.59
N ALA A 72 16.26 -11.17 -4.71
CA ALA A 72 15.51 -11.92 -3.72
C ALA A 72 14.05 -12.09 -4.13
N ARG A 73 13.54 -13.31 -3.98
CA ARG A 73 12.15 -13.69 -4.23
C ARG A 73 11.47 -14.06 -2.91
N VAL A 74 10.20 -13.69 -2.78
CA VAL A 74 9.31 -14.09 -1.69
C VAL A 74 7.99 -14.55 -2.29
N ASN A 75 7.66 -15.82 -2.08
CA ASN A 75 6.42 -16.44 -2.55
C ASN A 75 5.27 -16.17 -1.57
N THR A 76 4.01 -16.33 -2.01
CA THR A 76 2.82 -16.43 -1.14
C THR A 76 2.69 -15.30 -0.09
N VAL A 77 2.81 -14.04 -0.51
CA VAL A 77 2.81 -12.89 0.43
C VAL A 77 1.40 -12.46 0.89
N GLU A 78 0.36 -12.87 0.18
CA GLU A 78 -1.03 -12.40 0.31
C GLU A 78 -1.60 -12.49 1.73
N HIS A 79 -1.48 -13.64 2.43
CA HIS A 79 -2.08 -13.81 3.76
C HIS A 79 -1.35 -13.00 4.83
N THR A 80 -0.05 -12.79 4.64
CA THR A 80 0.78 -11.91 5.48
C THR A 80 0.35 -10.46 5.29
N LEU A 81 0.26 -9.99 4.05
CA LEU A 81 -0.15 -8.62 3.73
C LEU A 81 -1.61 -8.35 4.15
N ALA A 82 -2.50 -9.32 4.00
CA ALA A 82 -3.89 -9.21 4.43
C ALA A 82 -4.02 -9.04 5.95
N ALA A 83 -3.19 -9.72 6.75
CA ALA A 83 -3.10 -9.52 8.19
C ALA A 83 -2.69 -8.07 8.55
N LEU A 84 -1.68 -7.52 7.87
CA LEU A 84 -1.21 -6.15 8.10
C LEU A 84 -2.29 -5.10 7.75
N VAL A 85 -2.95 -5.25 6.60
CA VAL A 85 -4.04 -4.35 6.18
C VAL A 85 -5.25 -4.47 7.11
N GLY A 86 -5.62 -5.68 7.52
CA GLY A 86 -6.70 -5.94 8.48
C GLY A 86 -6.46 -5.35 9.88
N LEU A 87 -5.20 -5.26 10.30
CA LEU A 87 -4.78 -4.55 11.51
C LEU A 87 -4.56 -3.05 11.31
N GLN A 88 -4.77 -2.54 10.09
CA GLN A 88 -4.55 -1.15 9.71
C GLN A 88 -3.12 -0.64 9.98
N LEU A 89 -2.13 -1.51 9.82
CA LEU A 89 -0.72 -1.12 9.81
C LEU A 89 -0.36 -0.34 8.53
N ASP A 90 0.81 0.29 8.54
CA ASP A 90 1.38 1.00 7.41
C ASP A 90 2.86 0.67 7.22
N ASN A 91 3.61 0.59 8.31
CA ASN A 91 5.06 0.50 8.28
C ASN A 91 5.51 -0.77 9.02
N VAL A 92 5.96 -1.79 8.27
CA VAL A 92 6.47 -3.05 8.83
C VAL A 92 7.61 -3.59 7.97
N LEU A 93 8.70 -4.01 8.61
CA LEU A 93 9.74 -4.81 7.99
C LEU A 93 9.47 -6.29 8.32
N ILE A 94 9.31 -7.14 7.30
CA ILE A 94 9.04 -8.57 7.46
C ILE A 94 10.34 -9.33 7.15
N GLN A 95 11.08 -9.73 8.18
CA GLN A 95 12.26 -10.56 8.03
C GLN A 95 11.85 -12.03 7.84
N LEU A 96 12.48 -12.72 6.89
CA LEU A 96 12.15 -14.10 6.54
C LEU A 96 13.44 -14.87 6.22
N ASP A 97 13.64 -16.05 6.82
CA ASP A 97 14.81 -16.91 6.61
C ASP A 97 14.53 -18.09 5.64
N GLY A 98 13.52 -17.94 4.79
CA GLY A 98 13.11 -18.91 3.78
C GLY A 98 12.46 -18.26 2.55
N PRO A 99 12.13 -19.04 1.51
CA PRO A 99 11.58 -18.52 0.25
C PRO A 99 10.10 -18.11 0.30
N GLU A 100 9.39 -18.47 1.36
CA GLU A 100 7.93 -18.37 1.49
C GLU A 100 7.58 -18.14 2.97
N PRO A 101 6.64 -17.24 3.31
CA PRO A 101 6.06 -17.16 4.64
C PRO A 101 5.51 -18.51 5.10
N PRO A 102 5.59 -18.86 6.40
CA PRO A 102 4.97 -20.07 6.90
C PRO A 102 3.45 -19.99 6.73
N ILE A 103 2.81 -21.06 6.24
CA ILE A 103 1.37 -21.07 5.92
C ILE A 103 0.47 -21.01 7.16
N MET A 104 1.02 -21.33 8.34
CA MET A 104 0.30 -21.45 9.61
C MET A 104 -0.91 -22.40 9.44
N ASP A 105 -2.12 -21.96 9.76
CA ASP A 105 -3.37 -22.72 9.57
C ASP A 105 -4.02 -22.53 8.18
N GLY A 106 -3.35 -21.83 7.25
CA GLY A 106 -3.89 -21.46 5.94
C GLY A 106 -4.67 -20.15 5.91
N SER A 107 -4.64 -19.36 6.98
CA SER A 107 -5.34 -18.08 7.11
C SER A 107 -4.45 -16.97 7.67
N SER A 108 -4.97 -15.75 7.78
CA SER A 108 -4.26 -14.61 8.40
C SER A 108 -4.33 -14.61 9.93
N PHE A 109 -5.09 -15.52 10.56
CA PHE A 109 -5.45 -15.44 11.97
C PHE A 109 -4.22 -15.50 12.90
N GLU A 110 -3.30 -16.43 12.67
CA GLU A 110 -2.13 -16.60 13.55
C GLU A 110 -1.13 -15.43 13.43
N PHE A 111 -0.99 -14.82 12.24
CA PHE A 111 -0.24 -13.58 12.06
C PHE A 111 -0.86 -12.44 12.87
N ILE A 112 -2.19 -12.31 12.85
CA ILE A 112 -2.90 -11.30 13.64
C ILE A 112 -2.70 -11.52 15.14
N GLN A 113 -2.82 -12.76 15.64
CA GLN A 113 -2.59 -13.08 17.05
C GLN A 113 -1.17 -12.71 17.49
N ALA A 114 -0.16 -13.07 16.70
CA ALA A 114 1.24 -12.73 16.98
C ALA A 114 1.46 -11.21 17.07
N ILE A 115 0.96 -10.45 16.08
CA ILE A 115 1.10 -8.99 16.04
C ILE A 115 0.32 -8.31 17.19
N GLN A 116 -0.89 -8.78 17.50
CA GLN A 116 -1.69 -8.24 18.60
C GLN A 116 -1.05 -8.49 19.97
N ALA A 117 -0.30 -9.58 20.14
CA ALA A 117 0.38 -9.90 21.40
C ALA A 117 1.50 -8.90 21.75
N VAL A 118 2.20 -8.32 20.76
CA VAL A 118 3.16 -7.22 20.97
C VAL A 118 2.50 -5.83 20.93
N GLY A 119 1.38 -5.70 20.22
CA GLY A 119 0.60 -4.48 20.13
C GLY A 119 1.10 -3.49 19.08
N LEU A 120 0.25 -2.49 18.78
CA LEU A 120 0.46 -1.51 17.71
C LEU A 120 0.93 -0.15 18.27
N GLU A 121 1.74 0.56 17.50
CA GLU A 121 2.23 1.90 17.81
C GLU A 121 1.73 2.91 16.77
N GLU A 122 1.02 3.94 17.23
CA GLU A 122 0.67 5.10 16.40
C GLU A 122 1.91 5.97 16.18
N GLN A 123 2.22 6.28 14.93
CA GLN A 123 3.34 7.12 14.55
C GLN A 123 2.88 8.54 14.24
N ASN A 124 3.75 9.54 14.45
CA ASN A 124 3.42 10.95 14.26
C ASN A 124 3.42 11.37 12.78
N ALA A 125 2.60 10.72 11.96
CA ALA A 125 2.39 11.05 10.56
C ALA A 125 0.97 10.66 10.13
N LEU A 126 0.35 11.45 9.26
CA LEU A 126 -0.98 11.12 8.71
C LEU A 126 -0.91 9.90 7.78
N ARG A 127 -1.96 9.08 7.81
CA ARG A 127 -2.10 7.90 6.98
C ARG A 127 -2.40 8.30 5.53
N ASN A 128 -1.53 7.88 4.60
CA ASN A 128 -1.55 8.36 3.22
C ASN A 128 -2.55 7.59 2.34
N TYR A 129 -3.84 7.70 2.67
CA TYR A 129 -4.92 7.07 1.91
C TYR A 129 -4.92 7.46 0.42
N PHE A 130 -5.17 6.51 -0.46
CA PHE A 130 -5.62 6.76 -1.83
C PHE A 130 -7.14 6.60 -1.91
N GLU A 131 -7.85 7.72 -2.07
CA GLU A 131 -9.30 7.74 -2.22
C GLU A 131 -9.64 7.54 -3.70
N ILE A 132 -10.49 6.55 -4.00
CA ILE A 132 -10.91 6.21 -5.36
C ILE A 132 -11.70 7.39 -5.94
N PRO A 133 -11.19 8.12 -6.95
CA PRO A 133 -11.78 9.39 -7.37
C PRO A 133 -12.94 9.24 -8.35
N GLU A 134 -12.95 8.14 -9.11
CA GLU A 134 -13.93 7.76 -10.12
C GLU A 134 -13.96 6.23 -10.23
N GLU A 135 -14.87 5.66 -11.02
CA GLU A 135 -14.90 4.22 -11.26
C GLU A 135 -13.58 3.71 -11.89
N ILE A 136 -12.97 2.71 -11.26
CA ILE A 136 -11.87 1.93 -11.84
C ILE A 136 -12.39 0.52 -12.10
N ARG A 137 -12.48 0.10 -13.36
CA ARG A 137 -13.01 -1.22 -13.76
C ARG A 137 -11.98 -2.11 -14.46
N PHE A 138 -11.99 -3.39 -14.14
CA PHE A 138 -11.24 -4.47 -14.78
C PHE A 138 -12.20 -5.60 -15.17
N VAL A 139 -12.04 -6.15 -16.37
CA VAL A 139 -12.86 -7.24 -16.91
C VAL A 139 -11.96 -8.20 -17.67
N ASP A 140 -12.07 -9.50 -17.38
CA ASP A 140 -11.53 -10.59 -18.18
C ASP A 140 -12.69 -11.49 -18.62
N ASN A 141 -13.16 -11.29 -19.85
CA ASN A 141 -14.27 -12.04 -20.42
C ASN A 141 -13.96 -13.54 -20.58
N ALA A 142 -12.69 -13.93 -20.76
CA ALA A 142 -12.31 -15.33 -20.98
C ALA A 142 -12.40 -16.15 -19.68
N ARG A 143 -12.19 -15.50 -18.53
CA ARG A 143 -12.36 -16.08 -17.19
C ARG A 143 -13.65 -15.64 -16.49
N ALA A 144 -14.50 -14.88 -17.19
CA ALA A 144 -15.71 -14.24 -16.69
C ALA A 144 -15.49 -13.42 -15.38
N VAL A 145 -14.33 -12.79 -15.23
CA VAL A 145 -13.95 -12.00 -14.05
C VAL A 145 -14.33 -10.54 -14.27
N GLU A 146 -14.93 -9.93 -13.25
CA GLU A 146 -15.22 -8.51 -13.23
C GLU A 146 -14.85 -7.93 -11.87
N ILE A 147 -14.08 -6.84 -11.87
CA ILE A 147 -13.67 -6.14 -10.65
C ILE A 147 -13.86 -4.63 -10.87
N ALA A 148 -14.54 -3.97 -9.94
CA ALA A 148 -14.73 -2.52 -9.94
C ALA A 148 -14.39 -1.91 -8.58
N ALA A 149 -13.77 -0.73 -8.57
CA ALA A 149 -13.68 0.14 -7.41
C ALA A 149 -14.47 1.41 -7.67
N LEU A 150 -15.29 1.79 -6.70
CA LEU A 150 -16.19 2.95 -6.73
C LEU A 150 -15.79 3.95 -5.63
N PRO A 151 -15.99 5.26 -5.85
CA PRO A 151 -15.73 6.28 -4.83
C PRO A 151 -16.52 6.05 -3.54
N LEU A 152 -15.81 5.97 -2.41
CA LEU A 152 -16.38 5.88 -1.07
C LEU A 152 -15.33 6.38 -0.06
N ASN A 153 -15.73 7.19 0.93
CA ASN A 153 -14.85 7.65 2.02
C ASN A 153 -14.77 6.60 3.16
N ASP A 154 -14.60 5.33 2.79
CA ASP A 154 -14.59 4.15 3.67
C ASP A 154 -13.87 3.00 2.95
N TYR A 155 -13.47 1.92 3.63
CA TYR A 155 -12.92 0.73 2.99
C TYR A 155 -13.95 -0.40 2.98
N ARG A 156 -14.51 -0.71 1.81
CA ARG A 156 -15.47 -1.81 1.62
C ARG A 156 -15.05 -2.74 0.53
N LEU A 157 -15.23 -4.03 0.74
CA LEU A 157 -14.86 -5.05 -0.24
C LEU A 157 -15.88 -6.19 -0.24
N THR A 158 -16.48 -6.47 -1.39
CA THR A 158 -17.40 -7.60 -1.60
C THR A 158 -16.86 -8.51 -2.68
N VAL A 159 -16.70 -9.78 -2.34
CA VAL A 159 -16.30 -10.85 -3.25
C VAL A 159 -17.50 -11.76 -3.50
N MET A 160 -17.76 -12.07 -4.76
CA MET A 160 -18.64 -13.14 -5.21
C MET A 160 -17.78 -14.20 -5.89
N VAL A 161 -17.85 -15.44 -5.41
CA VAL A 161 -17.17 -16.59 -6.02
C VAL A 161 -18.19 -17.52 -6.65
N ASP A 162 -17.81 -18.09 -7.78
CA ASP A 162 -18.62 -19.03 -8.54
C ASP A 162 -17.66 -19.93 -9.32
N TYR A 163 -17.58 -21.19 -8.92
CA TYR A 163 -16.66 -22.18 -9.48
C TYR A 163 -17.35 -23.10 -10.48
N ASN A 164 -18.62 -22.85 -10.82
CA ASN A 164 -19.45 -23.76 -11.63
C ASN A 164 -19.43 -25.21 -11.12
N SER A 165 -19.29 -25.37 -9.79
CA SER A 165 -19.20 -26.67 -9.12
C SER A 165 -20.57 -27.05 -8.54
N PRO A 166 -21.02 -28.31 -8.68
CA PRO A 166 -22.24 -28.79 -8.04
C PRO A 166 -22.13 -28.86 -6.51
N VAL A 167 -20.89 -28.81 -6.00
CA VAL A 167 -20.57 -28.88 -4.57
C VAL A 167 -20.34 -27.49 -3.99
N LEU A 168 -19.53 -26.67 -4.67
CA LEU A 168 -19.24 -25.29 -4.27
C LEU A 168 -19.93 -24.32 -5.23
N GLY A 169 -21.25 -24.22 -5.05
CA GLY A 169 -22.10 -23.26 -5.76
C GLY A 169 -21.76 -21.80 -5.44
N SER A 170 -22.45 -20.86 -6.08
CA SER A 170 -22.14 -19.44 -5.94
C SER A 170 -22.26 -18.93 -4.50
N GLN A 171 -21.21 -18.30 -4.00
CA GLN A 171 -21.11 -17.74 -2.64
C GLN A 171 -20.67 -16.28 -2.71
N HIS A 172 -20.93 -15.52 -1.64
CA HIS A 172 -20.36 -14.19 -1.48
C HIS A 172 -19.85 -13.97 -0.06
N ALA A 173 -18.94 -13.03 0.08
CA ALA A 173 -18.47 -12.47 1.35
C ALA A 173 -18.36 -10.95 1.20
N SER A 174 -18.60 -10.23 2.29
CA SER A 174 -18.53 -8.77 2.33
C SER A 174 -17.83 -8.31 3.61
N LEU A 175 -16.97 -7.30 3.45
CA LEU A 175 -16.35 -6.53 4.51
C LEU A 175 -16.87 -5.10 4.38
N THR A 176 -17.67 -4.64 5.34
CA THR A 176 -18.33 -3.31 5.28
C THR A 176 -17.60 -2.24 6.08
N ASP A 177 -16.67 -2.65 6.95
CA ASP A 177 -15.69 -1.83 7.65
C ASP A 177 -14.42 -2.66 7.83
N ILE A 178 -13.23 -2.10 7.59
CA ILE A 178 -11.95 -2.81 7.72
C ILE A 178 -11.73 -3.43 9.10
N THR A 179 -12.29 -2.84 10.17
CA THR A 179 -12.19 -3.34 11.55
C THR A 179 -12.82 -4.72 11.73
N GLN A 180 -13.79 -5.10 10.89
CA GLN A 180 -14.40 -6.43 10.89
C GLN A 180 -13.45 -7.53 10.40
N PHE A 181 -12.35 -7.19 9.71
CA PHE A 181 -11.46 -8.17 9.10
C PHE A 181 -10.95 -9.19 10.12
N THR A 182 -10.57 -8.72 11.31
CA THR A 182 -10.03 -9.58 12.37
C THR A 182 -11.05 -10.63 12.83
N SER A 183 -12.30 -10.25 13.10
CA SER A 183 -13.32 -11.17 13.64
C SER A 183 -14.05 -12.00 12.57
N GLU A 184 -14.21 -11.46 11.36
CA GLU A 184 -15.02 -12.07 10.31
C GLU A 184 -14.20 -12.78 9.23
N ILE A 185 -13.03 -12.24 8.85
CA ILE A 185 -12.33 -12.69 7.65
C ILE A 185 -11.05 -13.46 7.97
N SER A 186 -10.27 -13.00 8.96
CA SER A 186 -8.88 -13.41 9.17
C SER A 186 -8.66 -14.91 9.33
N SER A 187 -9.63 -15.63 9.90
CA SER A 187 -9.58 -17.09 10.15
C SER A 187 -10.12 -17.93 9.00
N SER A 188 -10.42 -17.34 7.84
CA SER A 188 -10.91 -18.08 6.67
C SER A 188 -9.75 -18.70 5.92
N ARG A 189 -9.66 -20.03 5.91
CA ARG A 189 -8.49 -20.75 5.40
C ARG A 189 -8.52 -20.99 3.90
N THR A 190 -7.33 -21.22 3.36
CA THR A 190 -7.14 -21.56 1.95
C THR A 190 -7.77 -22.90 1.59
N PHE A 191 -8.02 -23.07 0.30
CA PHE A 191 -8.72 -24.23 -0.23
C PHE A 191 -8.29 -24.56 -1.65
N CYS A 192 -8.43 -25.83 -2.03
CA CYS A 192 -8.17 -26.33 -3.37
C CYS A 192 -9.23 -27.36 -3.78
N PHE A 193 -9.44 -27.54 -5.08
CA PHE A 193 -10.26 -28.64 -5.57
C PHE A 193 -9.45 -29.94 -5.65
N LEU A 194 -10.10 -31.07 -5.42
CA LEU A 194 -9.45 -32.38 -5.38
C LEU A 194 -8.78 -32.74 -6.72
N HIS A 195 -9.40 -32.36 -7.85
CA HIS A 195 -8.80 -32.60 -9.17
C HIS A 195 -7.52 -31.79 -9.41
N GLU A 196 -7.31 -30.67 -8.72
CA GLU A 196 -6.07 -29.89 -8.79
C GLU A 196 -4.95 -30.50 -7.94
N LEU A 197 -5.32 -31.15 -6.83
CA LEU A 197 -4.41 -31.68 -5.81
C LEU A 197 -3.36 -32.64 -6.41
N GLU A 198 -3.80 -33.56 -7.28
CA GLU A 198 -2.89 -34.47 -7.98
C GLU A 198 -1.89 -33.72 -8.88
N ALA A 199 -2.38 -32.73 -9.65
CA ALA A 199 -1.55 -31.99 -10.60
C ALA A 199 -0.54 -31.09 -9.88
N LEU A 200 -0.94 -30.50 -8.75
CA LEU A 200 -0.09 -29.76 -7.83
C LEU A 200 1.03 -30.64 -7.27
N TYR A 201 0.68 -31.79 -6.70
CA TYR A 201 1.65 -32.74 -6.14
C TYR A 201 2.63 -33.26 -7.19
N LYS A 202 2.13 -33.69 -8.36
CA LYS A 202 2.94 -34.13 -9.52
C LYS A 202 3.88 -33.03 -10.05
N SER A 203 3.55 -31.76 -9.81
CA SER A 203 4.36 -30.58 -10.20
C SER A 203 5.36 -30.13 -9.13
N ASN A 204 5.58 -30.91 -8.06
CA ASN A 204 6.46 -30.54 -6.93
C ASN A 204 6.01 -29.27 -6.17
N LEU A 205 4.71 -28.96 -6.20
CA LEU A 205 4.06 -27.90 -5.43
C LEU A 205 3.36 -28.48 -4.19
N ILE A 206 2.72 -27.63 -3.37
CA ILE A 206 2.01 -27.99 -2.12
C ILE A 206 2.80 -28.86 -1.14
N LYS A 207 4.14 -28.76 -1.12
CA LYS A 207 5.01 -29.61 -0.29
C LYS A 207 4.86 -29.39 1.23
N GLY A 208 4.38 -28.23 1.65
CA GLY A 208 3.96 -27.93 3.02
C GLY A 208 2.45 -27.96 3.22
N GLY A 209 1.69 -28.30 2.18
CA GLY A 209 0.23 -28.47 2.26
C GLY A 209 -0.11 -29.72 3.04
N ASP A 210 -0.82 -29.55 4.15
CA ASP A 210 -1.26 -30.66 4.99
C ASP A 210 -2.76 -30.56 5.29
N LEU A 211 -3.28 -31.59 5.95
CA LEU A 211 -4.72 -31.66 6.22
C LEU A 211 -5.23 -30.75 7.33
N SER A 212 -4.37 -29.94 7.95
CA SER A 212 -4.73 -28.92 8.94
C SER A 212 -4.77 -27.50 8.33
N ASN A 213 -3.95 -27.25 7.29
CA ASN A 213 -3.75 -25.92 6.72
C ASN A 213 -4.51 -25.62 5.41
N ALA A 214 -5.27 -26.57 4.85
CA ALA A 214 -6.12 -26.33 3.68
C ALA A 214 -7.46 -27.09 3.72
N ILE A 215 -8.51 -26.50 3.14
CA ILE A 215 -9.80 -27.14 2.90
C ILE A 215 -9.76 -27.83 1.52
N VAL A 216 -10.01 -29.14 1.46
CA VAL A 216 -10.05 -29.87 0.18
C VAL A 216 -11.49 -30.08 -0.27
N VAL A 217 -11.85 -29.46 -1.39
CA VAL A 217 -13.19 -29.52 -1.98
C VAL A 217 -13.25 -30.67 -2.98
N VAL A 218 -14.22 -31.57 -2.80
CA VAL A 218 -14.39 -32.79 -3.59
C VAL A 218 -15.49 -32.58 -4.61
N ASP A 219 -15.11 -32.23 -5.84
CA ASP A 219 -16.03 -31.88 -6.92
C ASP A 219 -16.36 -33.05 -7.89
N ARG A 220 -15.70 -34.20 -7.72
CA ARG A 220 -15.96 -35.46 -8.45
C ARG A 220 -16.35 -36.59 -7.49
N VAL A 221 -16.97 -37.65 -8.02
CA VAL A 221 -17.12 -38.90 -7.26
C VAL A 221 -15.74 -39.54 -7.12
N VAL A 222 -15.40 -39.99 -5.91
CA VAL A 222 -14.09 -40.56 -5.54
C VAL A 222 -14.30 -42.01 -5.11
N SER A 223 -13.45 -42.92 -5.56
CA SER A 223 -13.49 -44.34 -5.14
C SER A 223 -12.87 -44.54 -3.76
N ASP A 224 -13.18 -45.67 -3.09
CA ASP A 224 -12.51 -46.03 -1.82
C ASP A 224 -10.99 -46.25 -1.99
N GLU A 225 -10.55 -46.62 -3.21
CA GLU A 225 -9.14 -46.74 -3.59
C GLU A 225 -8.47 -45.36 -3.67
N GLU A 226 -9.05 -44.41 -4.43
CA GLU A 226 -8.59 -43.02 -4.47
C GLU A 226 -8.59 -42.37 -3.06
N LEU A 227 -9.60 -42.64 -2.22
CA LEU A 227 -9.61 -42.17 -0.82
C LEU A 227 -8.46 -42.78 0.01
N SER A 228 -8.02 -44.00 -0.30
CA SER A 228 -6.89 -44.65 0.40
C SER A 228 -5.54 -44.11 -0.08
N GLU A 229 -5.40 -43.82 -1.38
CA GLU A 229 -4.23 -43.12 -1.93
C GLU A 229 -4.14 -41.70 -1.35
N LEU A 230 -5.25 -40.96 -1.31
CA LEU A 230 -5.34 -39.64 -0.71
C LEU A 230 -4.99 -39.68 0.78
N ALA A 231 -5.52 -40.64 1.55
CA ALA A 231 -5.15 -40.81 2.96
C ALA A 231 -3.63 -40.97 3.14
N THR A 232 -2.99 -41.74 2.26
CA THR A 232 -1.54 -41.98 2.26
C THR A 232 -0.76 -40.72 1.89
N MET A 233 -1.11 -40.06 0.78
CA MET A 233 -0.47 -38.81 0.32
C MET A 233 -0.60 -37.68 1.33
N LEU A 234 -1.73 -37.64 2.04
CA LEU A 234 -2.08 -36.61 3.01
C LEU A 234 -1.73 -36.99 4.47
N GLY A 235 -0.98 -38.09 4.66
CA GLY A 235 -0.42 -38.48 5.95
C GLY A 235 -1.44 -38.82 7.05
N LYS A 236 -2.66 -39.28 6.71
CA LYS A 236 -3.70 -39.63 7.70
C LYS A 236 -4.19 -41.07 7.57
N PRO A 237 -4.63 -41.69 8.69
CA PRO A 237 -5.06 -43.11 8.69
C PRO A 237 -6.35 -43.36 7.90
N LYS A 238 -7.16 -42.33 7.66
CA LYS A 238 -8.36 -42.39 6.81
C LYS A 238 -8.80 -40.98 6.40
N VAL A 239 -9.20 -40.80 5.15
CA VAL A 239 -10.03 -39.67 4.70
C VAL A 239 -11.39 -40.16 4.19
N ALA A 240 -12.38 -39.28 4.20
CA ALA A 240 -13.73 -39.54 3.71
C ALA A 240 -14.38 -38.23 3.25
N VAL A 241 -15.28 -38.29 2.27
CA VAL A 241 -16.03 -37.12 1.81
C VAL A 241 -17.21 -36.87 2.77
N LYS A 242 -17.34 -35.66 3.32
CA LYS A 242 -18.52 -35.22 4.08
C LYS A 242 -19.71 -35.03 3.14
N LYS A 243 -20.93 -35.01 3.70
CA LYS A 243 -22.17 -34.78 2.92
C LYS A 243 -22.17 -33.44 2.15
N GLU A 244 -21.35 -32.48 2.56
CA GLU A 244 -21.18 -31.19 1.88
C GLU A 244 -20.16 -31.21 0.74
N GLY A 245 -19.61 -32.38 0.36
CA GLY A 245 -18.60 -32.49 -0.70
C GLY A 245 -17.23 -31.92 -0.33
N ILE A 246 -16.91 -31.89 0.96
CA ILE A 246 -15.59 -31.46 1.48
C ILE A 246 -14.94 -32.68 2.14
N LEU A 247 -13.62 -32.85 2.01
CA LEU A 247 -12.95 -33.92 2.77
C LEU A 247 -13.13 -33.70 4.27
N ASN A 248 -13.21 -34.79 5.02
CA ASN A 248 -13.30 -34.77 6.48
C ASN A 248 -12.00 -34.34 7.19
N ASN A 249 -11.09 -33.67 6.48
CA ASN A 249 -9.79 -33.28 6.98
C ASN A 249 -9.88 -32.12 7.98
N VAL A 250 -10.83 -31.21 7.76
CA VAL A 250 -11.21 -30.10 8.64
C VAL A 250 -12.74 -29.92 8.67
N ASP A 251 -13.25 -29.22 9.68
CA ASP A 251 -14.57 -28.60 9.65
C ASP A 251 -14.45 -27.16 9.12
N LEU A 252 -15.49 -26.67 8.44
CA LEU A 252 -15.58 -25.27 8.04
C LEU A 252 -15.80 -24.38 9.27
N ARG A 253 -15.03 -23.29 9.37
CA ARG A 253 -15.21 -22.22 10.35
C ARG A 253 -16.41 -21.34 10.00
N TYR A 254 -16.69 -21.19 8.69
CA TYR A 254 -17.84 -20.46 8.16
C TYR A 254 -18.47 -21.20 6.99
N LYS A 255 -19.80 -21.16 6.85
CA LYS A 255 -20.51 -21.76 5.70
C LYS A 255 -20.02 -21.23 4.34
N ASN A 256 -19.54 -19.99 4.31
CA ASN A 256 -18.95 -19.33 3.14
C ASN A 256 -17.43 -19.08 3.29
N GLU A 257 -16.71 -19.91 4.04
CA GLU A 257 -15.26 -19.79 4.25
C GLU A 257 -14.47 -19.65 2.93
N PRO A 258 -14.77 -20.38 1.83
CA PRO A 258 -14.10 -20.18 0.54
C PRO A 258 -14.26 -18.76 -0.04
N ALA A 259 -15.45 -18.16 0.07
CA ALA A 259 -15.69 -16.79 -0.36
C ALA A 259 -15.00 -15.76 0.54
N ARG A 260 -14.98 -16.01 1.87
CA ARG A 260 -14.26 -15.18 2.84
C ARG A 260 -12.74 -15.28 2.64
N HIS A 261 -12.21 -16.43 2.26
CA HIS A 261 -10.79 -16.58 1.91
C HIS A 261 -10.43 -15.82 0.63
N LYS A 262 -11.27 -15.85 -0.42
CA LYS A 262 -11.03 -15.01 -1.61
C LYS A 262 -11.17 -13.51 -1.33
N LEU A 263 -11.91 -13.13 -0.30
CA LEU A 263 -11.91 -11.77 0.26
C LEU A 263 -10.56 -11.46 0.93
N LEU A 264 -10.06 -12.35 1.78
CA LEU A 264 -8.75 -12.27 2.43
C LEU A 264 -7.61 -12.12 1.40
N ASP A 265 -7.55 -13.00 0.40
CA ASP A 265 -6.58 -12.94 -0.70
C ASP A 265 -6.61 -11.57 -1.40
N MET A 266 -7.81 -11.05 -1.68
CA MET A 266 -7.96 -9.77 -2.37
C MET A 266 -7.50 -8.58 -1.51
N VAL A 267 -7.71 -8.62 -0.19
CA VAL A 267 -7.17 -7.61 0.75
C VAL A 267 -5.64 -7.64 0.72
N GLY A 268 -5.03 -8.84 0.69
CA GLY A 268 -3.58 -9.03 0.58
C GLY A 268 -2.99 -8.55 -0.75
N ASP A 269 -3.56 -8.99 -1.88
CA ASP A 269 -3.11 -8.61 -3.23
C ASP A 269 -3.24 -7.09 -3.46
N LEU A 270 -4.27 -6.43 -2.91
CA LEU A 270 -4.45 -4.99 -3.01
C LEU A 270 -3.51 -4.18 -2.12
N ALA A 271 -2.88 -4.79 -1.10
CA ALA A 271 -1.84 -4.12 -0.32
C ALA A 271 -0.65 -3.69 -1.20
N LEU A 272 -0.37 -4.46 -2.25
CA LEU A 272 0.70 -4.21 -3.24
C LEU A 272 0.49 -2.94 -4.08
N VAL A 273 -0.67 -2.30 -3.99
CA VAL A 273 -0.88 -0.95 -4.53
C VAL A 273 0.00 0.10 -3.84
N GLY A 274 0.49 -0.19 -2.62
CA GLY A 274 1.48 0.62 -1.91
C GLY A 274 0.92 1.75 -1.04
N ARG A 275 -0.41 1.94 -1.01
CA ARG A 275 -1.12 2.87 -0.10
C ARG A 275 -2.44 2.27 0.37
N PRO A 276 -2.89 2.54 1.61
CA PRO A 276 -4.24 2.20 2.07
C PRO A 276 -5.31 2.82 1.14
N LEU A 277 -6.35 2.07 0.82
CA LEU A 277 -7.41 2.53 -0.08
C LEU A 277 -8.60 3.12 0.70
N LYS A 278 -9.34 4.05 0.08
CA LYS A 278 -10.75 4.31 0.40
C LYS A 278 -11.59 4.17 -0.86
N GLY A 279 -12.59 3.30 -0.82
CA GLY A 279 -13.44 2.95 -1.94
C GLY A 279 -14.30 1.73 -1.63
N GLN A 280 -15.34 1.53 -2.43
CA GLN A 280 -16.08 0.26 -2.45
C GLN A 280 -15.56 -0.61 -3.60
N ILE A 281 -15.02 -1.77 -3.26
CA ILE A 281 -14.51 -2.74 -4.21
C ILE A 281 -15.52 -3.88 -4.35
N LEU A 282 -15.90 -4.19 -5.60
CA LEU A 282 -16.81 -5.26 -5.97
C LEU A 282 -16.04 -6.20 -6.91
N ALA A 283 -16.00 -7.50 -6.58
CA ALA A 283 -15.28 -8.49 -7.38
C ALA A 283 -16.12 -9.75 -7.62
N ALA A 284 -16.32 -10.10 -8.88
CA ALA A 284 -16.94 -11.35 -9.33
C ALA A 284 -15.86 -12.29 -9.87
N ARG A 285 -15.76 -13.49 -9.27
CA ARG A 285 -14.75 -14.53 -9.55
C ARG A 285 -13.29 -14.02 -9.46
N PRO A 286 -12.88 -13.33 -8.39
CA PRO A 286 -11.49 -12.87 -8.23
C PRO A 286 -10.49 -14.00 -8.03
N GLY A 287 -9.22 -13.66 -8.19
CA GLY A 287 -8.05 -14.49 -7.96
C GLY A 287 -6.78 -13.70 -8.28
N HIS A 288 -5.63 -14.13 -7.76
CA HIS A 288 -4.38 -13.32 -7.74
C HIS A 288 -4.06 -12.63 -9.07
N ALA A 289 -4.16 -13.32 -10.20
CA ALA A 289 -3.88 -12.72 -11.51
C ALA A 289 -4.81 -11.55 -11.87
N ALA A 290 -6.11 -11.65 -11.55
CA ALA A 290 -7.07 -10.56 -11.74
C ALA A 290 -6.91 -9.46 -10.68
N ASN A 291 -6.66 -9.85 -9.42
CA ASN A 291 -6.45 -8.93 -8.32
C ASN A 291 -5.21 -8.04 -8.56
N VAL A 292 -4.10 -8.63 -9.01
CA VAL A 292 -2.86 -7.91 -9.35
C VAL A 292 -3.02 -7.09 -10.64
N ALA A 293 -3.72 -7.58 -11.66
CA ALA A 293 -4.04 -6.78 -12.84
C ALA A 293 -4.90 -5.56 -12.49
N PHE A 294 -5.81 -5.69 -11.52
CA PHE A 294 -6.61 -4.61 -10.98
C PHE A 294 -5.78 -3.65 -10.10
N ALA A 295 -4.92 -4.16 -9.21
CA ALA A 295 -3.98 -3.38 -8.43
C ALA A 295 -3.07 -2.52 -9.32
N LYS A 296 -2.57 -3.04 -10.45
CA LYS A 296 -1.82 -2.26 -11.46
C LYS A 296 -2.66 -1.12 -12.05
N LYS A 297 -3.96 -1.32 -12.28
CA LYS A 297 -4.86 -0.22 -12.70
C LYS A 297 -5.04 0.84 -11.62
N ILE A 298 -5.22 0.44 -10.35
CA ILE A 298 -5.33 1.38 -9.22
C ILE A 298 -4.02 2.17 -9.07
N LYS A 299 -2.85 1.52 -9.08
CA LYS A 299 -1.55 2.18 -9.00
C LYS A 299 -1.34 3.17 -10.15
N LYS A 300 -1.70 2.80 -11.39
CA LYS A 300 -1.68 3.73 -12.53
C LYS A 300 -2.57 4.95 -12.29
N LYS A 301 -3.81 4.75 -11.84
CA LYS A 301 -4.74 5.84 -11.51
C LYS A 301 -4.23 6.72 -10.37
N MET A 302 -3.55 6.14 -9.38
CA MET A 302 -2.87 6.89 -8.32
C MET A 302 -1.72 7.75 -8.86
N MET A 303 -0.93 7.24 -9.81
CA MET A 303 0.12 8.01 -10.49
C MET A 303 -0.42 9.10 -11.44
N GLU A 304 -1.63 8.91 -11.99
CA GLU A 304 -2.40 9.88 -12.79
C GLU A 304 -3.11 10.96 -11.94
N ALA A 305 -3.45 10.64 -10.69
CA ALA A 305 -4.02 11.56 -9.69
C ALA A 305 -2.93 12.38 -8.96
N ASN A 306 -1.82 11.73 -8.56
CA ASN A 306 -0.50 12.36 -8.60
C ASN A 306 -0.23 12.81 -10.06
N THR A 307 0.82 13.56 -10.36
CA THR A 307 0.92 14.27 -11.66
C THR A 307 -0.20 15.32 -11.90
N SER A 308 -1.49 14.96 -12.06
CA SER A 308 -2.53 15.82 -12.69
C SER A 308 -3.47 16.59 -11.75
N SER A 309 -3.72 16.13 -10.52
CA SER A 309 -4.69 16.80 -9.65
C SER A 309 -4.12 18.05 -8.96
N VAL A 310 -5.00 19.04 -8.75
CA VAL A 310 -4.77 20.12 -7.78
C VAL A 310 -4.91 19.51 -6.38
N PRO A 311 -3.97 19.72 -5.44
CA PRO A 311 -4.16 19.23 -4.07
C PRO A 311 -5.40 19.88 -3.45
N THR A 312 -6.26 19.07 -2.84
CA THR A 312 -7.40 19.56 -2.07
C THR A 312 -6.91 20.16 -0.75
N TYR A 313 -7.33 21.38 -0.44
CA TYR A 313 -7.08 22.01 0.86
C TYR A 313 -8.39 22.10 1.65
N ASP A 314 -8.42 21.44 2.80
CA ASP A 314 -9.46 21.59 3.82
C ASP A 314 -8.88 22.37 5.01
N PRO A 315 -9.32 23.62 5.27
CA PRO A 315 -8.86 24.40 6.41
C PRO A 315 -9.18 23.80 7.78
N GLY A 316 -10.16 22.89 7.88
CA GLY A 316 -10.55 22.21 9.10
C GLY A 316 -9.71 20.97 9.43
N ARG A 317 -8.82 20.54 8.53
CA ARG A 317 -7.92 19.41 8.75
C ARG A 317 -6.58 19.89 9.32
N GLU A 318 -6.07 19.16 10.32
CA GLU A 318 -4.73 19.38 10.85
C GLU A 318 -3.65 19.22 9.75
N PRO A 319 -2.67 20.14 9.67
CA PRO A 319 -1.61 20.06 8.67
C PRO A 319 -0.61 18.94 8.99
N VAL A 320 0.13 18.51 7.97
CA VAL A 320 1.29 17.61 8.13
C VAL A 320 2.43 18.34 8.84
N MET A 321 2.62 19.63 8.55
CA MET A 321 3.51 20.52 9.30
C MET A 321 2.87 21.90 9.45
N ASP A 322 2.87 22.43 10.67
CA ASP A 322 2.53 23.84 10.94
C ASP A 322 3.72 24.78 10.67
N ILE A 323 3.49 26.09 10.83
CA ILE A 323 4.53 27.11 10.63
C ILE A 323 5.73 26.95 11.58
N ASN A 324 5.52 26.43 12.78
CA ASN A 324 6.58 26.24 13.77
C ASN A 324 7.50 25.10 13.35
N GLN A 325 6.93 23.95 12.96
CA GLN A 325 7.64 22.80 12.42
C GLN A 325 8.37 23.15 11.12
N ILE A 326 7.73 23.89 10.20
CA ILE A 326 8.37 24.40 8.99
C ILE A 326 9.59 25.28 9.34
N SER A 327 9.48 26.14 10.35
CA SER A 327 10.61 26.99 10.78
C SER A 327 11.75 26.22 11.45
N GLN A 328 11.51 25.01 11.96
CA GLN A 328 12.56 24.14 12.49
C GLN A 328 13.32 23.46 11.34
N THR A 329 12.63 23.03 10.29
CA THR A 329 13.23 22.40 9.11
C THR A 329 13.91 23.40 8.17
N LEU A 330 13.26 24.52 7.86
CA LEU A 330 13.81 25.54 6.95
C LEU A 330 14.57 26.63 7.72
N PRO A 331 15.71 27.12 7.21
CA PRO A 331 16.44 28.23 7.83
C PRO A 331 15.75 29.60 7.65
N HIS A 332 14.77 29.69 6.75
CA HIS A 332 14.07 30.94 6.43
C HIS A 332 13.30 31.48 7.64
N ARG A 333 13.29 32.81 7.81
CA ARG A 333 12.57 33.54 8.85
C ARG A 333 11.85 34.73 8.24
N TYR A 334 10.87 35.31 8.94
CA TYR A 334 10.20 36.54 8.50
C TYR A 334 11.23 37.64 8.14
N PRO A 335 11.08 38.37 7.02
CA PRO A 335 9.94 38.38 6.09
C PRO A 335 10.03 37.34 4.94
N PHE A 336 10.97 36.41 4.99
CA PHE A 336 11.32 35.51 3.88
C PHE A 336 10.90 34.05 4.07
N LEU A 337 10.39 33.64 5.23
CA LEU A 337 9.64 32.37 5.34
C LEU A 337 8.23 32.62 4.80
N LEU A 338 7.90 32.03 3.65
CA LEU A 338 6.70 32.38 2.90
C LEU A 338 5.56 31.38 3.09
N ILE A 339 5.86 30.08 3.20
CA ILE A 339 4.84 29.03 3.32
C ILE A 339 4.32 28.89 4.75
N ASP A 340 3.00 28.72 4.91
CA ASP A 340 2.30 28.72 6.21
C ASP A 340 2.08 27.30 6.78
N LYS A 341 1.82 26.33 5.91
CA LYS A 341 1.48 24.93 6.27
C LYS A 341 1.97 23.97 5.20
N ILE A 342 2.30 22.73 5.60
CA ILE A 342 2.37 21.57 4.70
C ILE A 342 1.10 20.75 4.86
N ILE A 343 0.41 20.47 3.76
CA ILE A 343 -0.85 19.71 3.73
C ILE A 343 -0.70 18.30 3.14
N HIS A 344 0.44 18.03 2.46
CA HIS A 344 0.79 16.71 1.95
C HIS A 344 2.32 16.57 1.92
N LEU A 345 2.84 15.40 2.31
CA LEU A 345 4.25 15.05 2.19
C LEU A 345 4.38 13.53 2.06
N ASP A 346 4.99 13.08 0.96
CA ASP A 346 5.42 11.70 0.73
C ASP A 346 6.86 11.68 0.17
N ALA A 347 7.40 10.50 -0.14
CA ALA A 347 8.77 10.34 -0.62
C ALA A 347 9.11 11.07 -1.94
N ASN A 348 8.10 11.44 -2.74
CA ASN A 348 8.27 12.06 -4.06
C ASN A 348 7.49 13.36 -4.27
N THR A 349 6.53 13.69 -3.39
CA THR A 349 5.59 14.80 -3.56
C THR A 349 5.36 15.55 -2.25
N VAL A 350 5.24 16.87 -2.33
CA VAL A 350 4.85 17.75 -1.23
C VAL A 350 3.80 18.75 -1.72
N ALA A 351 2.90 19.16 -0.84
CA ALA A 351 2.04 20.33 -1.07
C ALA A 351 1.98 21.24 0.16
N SER A 352 2.06 22.55 -0.08
CA SER A 352 2.05 23.60 0.93
C SER A 352 0.97 24.64 0.67
N ILE A 353 0.67 25.44 1.70
CA ILE A 353 -0.24 26.57 1.64
C ILE A 353 0.54 27.88 1.83
N LYS A 354 0.20 28.87 1.02
CA LYS A 354 0.58 30.28 1.18
C LYS A 354 -0.69 31.13 1.12
N ASN A 355 -1.05 31.76 2.22
CA ASN A 355 -2.09 32.77 2.29
C ASN A 355 -1.46 34.12 1.91
N VAL A 356 -2.10 34.85 0.99
CA VAL A 356 -1.59 36.13 0.49
C VAL A 356 -2.34 37.26 1.18
N THR A 357 -1.67 38.01 2.04
CA THR A 357 -2.30 39.10 2.81
C THR A 357 -1.83 40.48 2.34
N ILE A 358 -2.75 41.46 2.33
CA ILE A 358 -2.46 42.85 1.91
C ILE A 358 -1.33 43.48 2.73
N ASN A 359 -1.11 42.99 3.96
CA ASN A 359 -0.07 43.47 4.87
C ASN A 359 1.34 42.93 4.56
N GLU A 360 1.56 42.14 3.51
CA GLU A 360 2.90 41.67 3.17
C GLU A 360 3.81 42.81 2.68
N PRO A 361 5.08 42.87 3.13
CA PRO A 361 5.92 44.06 3.05
C PRO A 361 6.31 44.48 1.62
N PHE A 362 6.11 43.61 0.63
CA PHE A 362 6.36 43.91 -0.78
C PHE A 362 5.19 44.63 -1.48
N PHE A 363 3.96 44.54 -0.98
CA PHE A 363 2.80 45.16 -1.65
C PHE A 363 2.87 46.70 -1.74
N PRO A 364 3.34 47.44 -0.71
CA PRO A 364 3.50 48.90 -0.80
C PRO A 364 4.44 49.37 -1.91
N GLY A 365 5.45 48.57 -2.27
CA GLY A 365 6.51 48.95 -3.22
C GLY A 365 6.43 48.30 -4.61
N HIS A 366 5.80 47.12 -4.75
CA HIS A 366 5.81 46.37 -6.01
C HIS A 366 4.95 47.02 -7.09
N PHE A 367 3.68 47.31 -6.79
CA PHE A 367 2.75 48.01 -7.68
C PHE A 367 1.70 48.80 -6.87
N PRO A 368 1.99 50.07 -6.51
CA PRO A 368 1.04 50.92 -5.79
C PRO A 368 -0.32 51.01 -6.51
N GLY A 369 -1.41 50.80 -5.77
CA GLY A 369 -2.78 50.81 -6.31
C GLY A 369 -3.19 49.56 -7.11
N ASN A 370 -2.30 48.60 -7.35
CA ASN A 370 -2.58 47.35 -8.07
C ASN A 370 -1.80 46.17 -7.44
N PRO A 371 -2.17 45.72 -6.22
CA PRO A 371 -1.36 44.78 -5.46
C PRO A 371 -1.35 43.39 -6.11
N VAL A 372 -0.18 42.98 -6.62
CA VAL A 372 0.10 41.66 -7.19
C VAL A 372 1.30 41.05 -6.47
N MET A 373 1.24 39.77 -6.10
CA MET A 373 2.38 39.10 -5.46
C MET A 373 3.55 38.95 -6.45
N PRO A 374 4.77 39.42 -6.14
CA PRO A 374 5.94 39.31 -7.02
C PRO A 374 6.17 37.86 -7.48
N GLY A 375 6.38 37.68 -8.79
CA GLY A 375 6.58 36.35 -9.36
C GLY A 375 7.79 35.62 -8.79
N VAL A 376 8.86 36.36 -8.45
CA VAL A 376 10.04 35.81 -7.78
C VAL A 376 9.75 35.27 -6.37
N LEU A 377 8.81 35.87 -5.63
CA LEU A 377 8.41 35.38 -4.31
C LEU A 377 7.46 34.18 -4.40
N GLN A 378 6.71 34.04 -5.50
CA GLN A 378 5.97 32.80 -5.79
C GLN A 378 6.93 31.65 -6.11
N ILE A 379 8.03 31.91 -6.85
CA ILE A 379 9.10 30.90 -7.06
C ILE A 379 9.79 30.58 -5.74
N GLU A 380 10.11 31.56 -4.92
CA GLU A 380 10.74 31.34 -3.61
C GLU A 380 9.86 30.47 -2.69
N ALA A 381 8.56 30.76 -2.58
CA ALA A 381 7.64 29.93 -1.81
C ALA A 381 7.51 28.50 -2.38
N MET A 382 7.57 28.35 -3.71
CA MET A 382 7.63 27.04 -4.38
C MET A 382 8.95 26.31 -4.08
N ALA A 383 10.09 27.02 -4.05
CA ALA A 383 11.39 26.47 -3.70
C ALA A 383 11.46 26.04 -2.22
N GLN A 384 10.88 26.81 -1.29
CA GLN A 384 10.73 26.43 0.11
C GLN A 384 9.86 25.18 0.28
N THR A 385 8.77 25.09 -0.49
CA THR A 385 7.92 23.90 -0.56
C THR A 385 8.73 22.69 -0.99
N GLY A 386 9.49 22.79 -2.09
CA GLY A 386 10.42 21.76 -2.54
C GLY A 386 11.55 21.44 -1.57
N GLY A 387 12.02 22.44 -0.81
CA GLY A 387 13.02 22.30 0.23
C GLY A 387 12.58 21.36 1.34
N ILE A 388 11.31 21.43 1.78
CA ILE A 388 10.75 20.48 2.74
C ILE A 388 10.81 19.04 2.21
N LEU A 389 10.38 18.80 0.96
CA LEU A 389 10.42 17.47 0.35
C LEU A 389 11.83 16.87 0.34
N VAL A 390 12.80 17.70 -0.02
CA VAL A 390 14.20 17.30 -0.17
C VAL A 390 14.89 17.12 1.19
N LEU A 391 14.63 17.99 2.16
CA LEU A 391 15.18 17.86 3.52
C LEU A 391 14.56 16.68 4.28
N ASN A 392 13.33 16.28 3.97
CA ASN A 392 12.71 15.07 4.50
C ASN A 392 13.38 13.76 4.01
N THR A 393 14.41 13.82 3.15
CA THR A 393 15.20 12.64 2.74
C THR A 393 16.54 12.50 3.48
N VAL A 394 16.88 13.39 4.42
CA VAL A 394 18.11 13.34 5.24
C VAL A 394 17.76 13.21 6.73
N PRO A 395 18.60 12.56 7.56
CA PRO A 395 18.26 12.29 8.96
C PRO A 395 18.31 13.52 9.87
N ASP A 396 19.13 14.52 9.53
CA ASP A 396 19.39 15.75 10.30
C ASP A 396 19.19 17.00 9.42
N PRO A 397 17.94 17.28 8.96
CA PRO A 397 17.64 18.30 7.95
C PRO A 397 18.10 19.72 8.33
N GLU A 398 18.12 20.04 9.61
CA GLU A 398 18.60 21.32 10.14
C GLU A 398 20.09 21.57 9.87
N ASN A 399 20.87 20.54 9.54
CA ASN A 399 22.30 20.64 9.23
C ASN A 399 22.60 20.75 7.73
N TYR A 400 21.60 21.03 6.90
CA TYR A 400 21.76 21.20 5.46
C TYR A 400 21.30 22.58 4.95
N TRP A 401 21.94 23.03 3.87
CA TRP A 401 21.50 24.11 3.00
C TRP A 401 20.90 23.52 1.72
N THR A 402 19.80 24.11 1.25
CA THR A 402 19.20 23.84 -0.06
C THR A 402 19.51 24.99 -1.01
N TYR A 403 20.63 24.92 -1.72
CA TYR A 403 21.03 25.96 -2.68
C TYR A 403 20.32 25.78 -4.02
N PHE A 404 19.68 26.83 -4.49
CA PHE A 404 18.95 26.83 -5.75
C PHE A 404 19.93 26.92 -6.93
N LEU A 405 19.89 25.93 -7.84
CA LEU A 405 20.84 25.80 -8.96
C LEU A 405 20.29 26.36 -10.27
N GLY A 406 18.97 26.27 -10.49
CA GLY A 406 18.38 26.68 -11.76
C GLY A 406 16.86 26.55 -11.80
N ILE A 407 16.25 27.39 -12.64
CA ILE A 407 14.83 27.37 -12.99
C ILE A 407 14.73 27.15 -14.49
N GLU A 408 13.98 26.14 -14.89
CA GLU A 408 13.64 25.82 -16.27
C GLU A 408 12.11 25.89 -16.45
N ASN A 409 11.65 26.10 -17.68
CA ASN A 409 10.23 26.01 -18.07
C ASN A 409 9.22 26.85 -17.24
N CYS A 410 9.69 27.88 -16.52
CA CYS A 410 8.84 28.74 -15.69
C CYS A 410 7.78 29.50 -16.50
N ARG A 411 6.53 29.46 -16.04
CA ARG A 411 5.38 30.16 -16.63
C ARG A 411 4.48 30.76 -15.55
N PHE A 412 4.30 32.07 -15.61
CA PHE A 412 3.28 32.80 -14.87
C PHE A 412 2.00 32.83 -15.71
N ARG A 413 0.97 32.10 -15.29
CA ARG A 413 -0.29 31.94 -16.04
C ARG A 413 -1.35 32.94 -15.61
N LYS A 414 -1.36 33.35 -14.33
CA LYS A 414 -2.32 34.33 -13.77
C LYS A 414 -1.66 35.20 -12.69
N ARG A 415 -2.25 36.37 -12.44
CA ARG A 415 -1.89 37.20 -11.29
C ARG A 415 -2.38 36.52 -10.01
N VAL A 416 -1.61 36.69 -8.95
CA VAL A 416 -1.97 36.34 -7.57
C VAL A 416 -2.06 37.64 -6.77
N THR A 417 -3.08 37.76 -5.94
CA THR A 417 -3.53 39.01 -5.31
C THR A 417 -3.85 38.80 -3.82
N PRO A 418 -3.87 39.86 -2.99
CA PRO A 418 -4.31 39.77 -1.60
C PRO A 418 -5.70 39.12 -1.48
N GLY A 419 -5.82 38.18 -0.54
CA GLY A 419 -7.02 37.34 -0.35
C GLY A 419 -6.93 35.96 -1.01
N ASP A 420 -5.99 35.74 -1.93
CA ASP A 420 -5.77 34.41 -2.51
C ASP A 420 -5.11 33.44 -1.51
N THR A 421 -5.57 32.19 -1.52
CA THR A 421 -4.82 31.05 -0.98
C THR A 421 -4.12 30.34 -2.13
N ILE A 422 -2.79 30.35 -2.15
CA ILE A 422 -1.99 29.56 -3.08
C ILE A 422 -1.73 28.19 -2.48
N ILE A 423 -2.00 27.16 -3.25
CA ILE A 423 -1.54 25.80 -2.99
C ILE A 423 -0.32 25.57 -3.87
N PHE A 424 0.86 25.39 -3.29
CA PHE A 424 2.04 24.93 -4.03
C PHE A 424 2.11 23.41 -3.97
N ARG A 425 2.55 22.79 -5.06
CA ARG A 425 2.79 21.35 -5.17
C ARG A 425 4.13 21.13 -5.86
N CYS A 426 5.06 20.44 -5.22
CA CYS A 426 6.33 20.05 -5.82
C CYS A 426 6.44 18.52 -5.90
N GLN A 427 6.96 18.01 -7.01
CA GLN A 427 7.16 16.58 -7.23
C GLN A 427 8.56 16.34 -7.80
N LEU A 428 9.31 15.36 -7.26
CA LEU A 428 10.60 14.95 -7.81
C LEU A 428 10.43 14.42 -9.25
N LEU A 429 11.27 14.91 -10.16
CA LEU A 429 11.33 14.45 -11.56
C LEU A 429 12.22 13.20 -11.72
N SER A 430 13.13 13.00 -10.77
CA SER A 430 14.02 11.84 -10.69
C SER A 430 14.50 11.65 -9.25
N PRO A 431 14.94 10.44 -8.85
CA PRO A 431 15.64 10.25 -7.59
C PRO A 431 16.81 11.23 -7.41
N ILE A 432 17.01 11.70 -6.19
CA ILE A 432 18.11 12.62 -5.84
C ILE A 432 19.44 11.92 -6.11
N LYS A 433 20.35 12.57 -6.85
CA LYS A 433 21.65 12.00 -7.22
C LYS A 433 22.77 12.99 -6.92
N ARG A 434 23.79 12.54 -6.18
CA ARG A 434 24.95 13.37 -5.77
C ARG A 434 24.54 14.69 -5.07
N GLY A 435 23.53 14.62 -4.21
CA GLY A 435 22.97 15.79 -3.53
C GLY A 435 22.15 16.74 -4.42
N ILE A 436 21.93 16.43 -5.71
CA ILE A 436 21.13 17.27 -6.61
C ILE A 436 19.70 16.71 -6.70
N ALA A 437 18.74 17.55 -6.34
CA ALA A 437 17.31 17.32 -6.53
C ALA A 437 16.82 18.05 -7.79
N LYS A 438 15.98 17.39 -8.60
CA LYS A 438 15.23 18.00 -9.70
C LYS A 438 13.75 17.78 -9.45
N MET A 439 12.96 18.84 -9.56
CA MET A 439 11.53 18.81 -9.24
C MET A 439 10.70 19.68 -10.18
N LYS A 440 9.46 19.27 -10.40
CA LYS A 440 8.43 20.09 -11.04
C LYS A 440 7.55 20.70 -9.97
N GLY A 441 7.44 22.02 -9.98
CA GLY A 441 6.58 22.80 -9.09
C GLY A 441 5.39 23.39 -9.84
N GLN A 442 4.22 23.36 -9.21
CA GLN A 442 3.00 24.00 -9.69
C GLN A 442 2.33 24.76 -8.55
N ALA A 443 1.74 25.91 -8.86
CA ALA A 443 1.01 26.75 -7.92
C ALA A 443 -0.44 26.91 -8.40
N PHE A 444 -1.40 26.77 -7.50
CA PHE A 444 -2.83 26.78 -7.79
C PHE A 444 -3.56 27.79 -6.90
N VAL A 445 -4.53 28.49 -7.47
CA VAL A 445 -5.50 29.33 -6.75
C VAL A 445 -6.88 28.98 -7.27
N ASN A 446 -7.85 28.72 -6.38
CA ASN A 446 -9.23 28.36 -6.73
C ASN A 446 -9.32 27.24 -7.80
N GLY A 447 -8.54 26.17 -7.61
CA GLY A 447 -8.48 25.00 -8.51
C GLY A 447 -7.78 25.24 -9.85
N LYS A 448 -7.14 26.40 -10.06
CA LYS A 448 -6.56 26.79 -11.36
C LYS A 448 -5.07 27.08 -11.23
N VAL A 449 -4.26 26.54 -12.15
CA VAL A 449 -2.81 26.82 -12.21
C VAL A 449 -2.58 28.32 -12.41
N VAL A 450 -1.82 28.93 -11.50
CA VAL A 450 -1.36 30.33 -11.58
C VAL A 450 0.12 30.44 -11.96
N MET A 451 0.92 29.45 -11.58
CA MET A 451 2.33 29.33 -11.94
C MET A 451 2.72 27.85 -12.10
N GLU A 452 3.72 27.57 -12.93
CA GLU A 452 4.51 26.33 -12.88
C GLU A 452 5.97 26.59 -13.22
N ALA A 453 6.88 25.73 -12.76
CA ALA A 453 8.30 25.76 -13.06
C ALA A 453 8.94 24.38 -12.87
N GLU A 454 10.08 24.16 -13.50
CA GLU A 454 10.99 23.06 -13.18
C GLU A 454 12.20 23.65 -12.45
N MET A 455 12.60 23.04 -11.34
CA MET A 455 13.57 23.60 -10.41
C MET A 455 14.64 22.56 -10.08
N SER A 456 15.89 23.00 -9.99
CA SER A 456 17.02 22.19 -9.55
C SER A 456 17.66 22.80 -8.30
N ALA A 457 18.00 21.98 -7.31
CA ALA A 457 18.65 22.42 -6.07
C ALA A 457 19.76 21.44 -5.64
N ALA A 458 20.80 21.97 -4.99
CA ALA A 458 21.86 21.23 -4.32
C ALA A 458 21.62 21.18 -2.82
N ILE A 459 21.79 19.99 -2.24
CA ILE A 459 21.76 19.70 -0.81
C ILE A 459 23.22 19.69 -0.34
N VAL A 460 23.59 20.63 0.52
CA VAL A 460 24.98 20.80 0.99
C VAL A 460 24.96 20.84 2.51
N ARG A 461 25.81 20.06 3.19
CA ARG A 461 25.91 20.14 4.65
C ARG A 461 26.45 21.50 5.08
N LYS A 462 26.05 21.98 6.25
CA LYS A 462 26.48 23.28 6.80
C LYS A 462 27.95 23.30 7.25
N ASP A 463 28.56 22.14 7.41
CA ASP A 463 29.95 21.93 7.87
C ASP A 463 30.90 21.41 6.77
N ALA A 464 30.48 21.47 5.49
CA ALA A 464 31.24 21.03 4.32
C ALA A 464 32.12 22.14 3.71
#